data_AF-A0A379ADB8-F1
#
_entry.id   AF-A0A379ADB8-F1
#
_cell.length_a   1.000
_cell.length_b   1.000
_cell.length_c   1.000
_cell.angle_alpha   90.00
_cell.angle_beta   90.00
_cell.angle_gamma   90.00
#
_symmetry.space_group_name_H-M   'P 1'
#
loop_
_entity.id
_entity.type
_entity.pdbx_description
1 polymer ?
#
loop_
_entity_poly.entity_id
_entity_poly.type
_entity_poly.pdbx_seq_one_letter_code
_entity_poly.pdbx_strand_id
1 'polypeptide(L)'
;MISGVVNNVAQGSVVTLLVGNSQVTATVGAGGAFSATVTPDILGTLAQGNLTVGASVTDAAGNTASTSAGIRVDTLLPTITVNPLFGDGLLNVADSLVTQVIGGVIGGAEAGSRVVVSVGSQQLVTATDANGNFNVSLTPALLQGIADGNLTVGISVTDSAGNTNSTTAGALVGIHNLPKVTLSPLFGDGVLNLAESLVTQTISGTGLRAGCG
;
A
#
# COMPACT_ATOMS: atom_id res chain seq x y z
N MET A 1 -23.09 11.91 -11.43
CA MET A 1 -24.30 12.69 -11.77
C MET A 1 -24.02 14.14 -11.45
N ILE A 2 -24.39 15.08 -12.32
CA ILE A 2 -24.33 16.52 -12.05
C ILE A 2 -25.75 17.02 -11.86
N SER A 3 -26.00 17.88 -10.87
CA SER A 3 -27.32 18.43 -10.58
C SER A 3 -27.23 19.90 -10.24
N GLY A 4 -28.33 20.61 -10.44
CA GLY A 4 -28.44 22.01 -10.09
C GLY A 4 -29.87 22.52 -10.18
N VAL A 5 -30.02 23.83 -9.99
CA VAL A 5 -31.29 24.54 -10.11
C VAL A 5 -31.08 25.74 -11.03
N VAL A 6 -32.07 26.02 -11.87
CA VAL A 6 -32.12 27.22 -12.68
C VAL A 6 -33.41 27.98 -12.38
N ASN A 7 -33.30 29.30 -12.22
CA ASN A 7 -34.45 30.16 -11.92
C ASN A 7 -34.88 30.90 -13.20
N ASN A 8 -36.16 31.29 -13.25
CA ASN A 8 -36.72 32.13 -14.31
C ASN A 8 -36.58 31.52 -15.72
N VAL A 9 -36.61 30.19 -15.81
CA VAL A 9 -36.60 29.44 -17.07
C VAL A 9 -37.76 28.43 -17.03
N ALA A 10 -38.39 28.19 -18.19
CA ALA A 10 -39.53 27.29 -18.28
C ALA A 10 -39.12 25.82 -18.00
N GLN A 11 -40.05 25.06 -17.41
CA GLN A 11 -39.93 23.61 -17.37
C GLN A 11 -39.87 23.05 -18.80
N GLY A 12 -39.00 22.08 -19.03
CA GLY A 12 -38.74 21.52 -20.36
C GLY A 12 -37.58 22.19 -21.11
N SER A 13 -37.06 23.33 -20.63
CA SER A 13 -35.84 23.93 -21.18
C SER A 13 -34.64 22.99 -21.05
N VAL A 14 -33.66 23.14 -21.94
CA VAL A 14 -32.46 22.30 -21.99
C VAL A 14 -31.29 23.06 -21.37
N VAL A 15 -30.70 22.48 -20.32
CA VAL A 15 -29.40 22.89 -19.77
C VAL A 15 -28.32 22.12 -20.52
N THR A 16 -27.32 22.85 -21.00
CA THR A 16 -26.11 22.30 -21.60
C THR A 16 -24.97 22.33 -20.58
N LEU A 17 -24.34 21.19 -20.35
CA LEU A 17 -23.16 21.03 -19.51
C LEU A 17 -21.95 20.74 -20.40
N LEU A 18 -20.84 21.40 -20.11
CA LEU A 18 -19.56 21.13 -20.74
C LEU A 18 -18.66 20.43 -19.72
N VAL A 19 -18.38 19.14 -19.95
CA VAL A 19 -17.54 18.30 -19.09
C VAL A 19 -16.32 17.87 -19.90
N GLY A 20 -15.19 18.54 -19.67
CA GLY A 20 -14.03 18.43 -20.55
C GLY A 20 -14.39 18.91 -21.96
N ASN A 21 -14.18 18.04 -22.95
CA ASN A 21 -14.54 18.32 -24.34
C ASN A 21 -15.94 17.81 -24.73
N SER A 22 -16.66 17.20 -23.78
CA SER A 22 -17.96 16.57 -24.04
C SER A 22 -19.11 17.48 -23.64
N GLN A 23 -20.14 17.54 -24.48
CA GLN A 23 -21.40 18.21 -24.17
C GLN A 23 -22.41 17.20 -23.63
N VAL A 24 -22.99 17.50 -22.46
CA VAL A 24 -24.06 16.70 -21.85
C VAL A 24 -25.27 17.59 -21.67
N THR A 25 -26.47 17.09 -21.95
CA THR A 25 -27.70 17.86 -21.77
C THR A 25 -28.56 17.32 -20.64
N ALA A 26 -29.34 18.21 -20.03
CA ALA A 26 -30.37 17.87 -19.06
C ALA A 26 -31.60 18.74 -19.29
N THR A 27 -32.78 18.20 -18.95
CA THR A 27 -34.04 18.94 -19.02
C THR A 27 -34.37 19.55 -17.66
N VAL A 28 -34.82 20.81 -17.67
CA VAL A 28 -35.33 21.50 -16.48
C VAL A 28 -36.67 20.90 -16.06
N GLY A 29 -36.72 20.35 -14.86
CA GLY A 29 -37.91 19.78 -14.23
C GLY A 29 -38.69 20.78 -13.37
N ALA A 30 -39.56 20.25 -12.52
CA ALA A 30 -40.34 21.06 -11.59
C ALA A 30 -39.44 21.86 -10.63
N GLY A 31 -39.81 23.11 -10.35
CA GLY A 31 -39.04 24.00 -9.47
C GLY A 31 -37.66 24.40 -10.01
N GLY A 32 -37.41 24.21 -11.31
CA GLY A 32 -36.13 24.60 -11.93
C GLY A 32 -34.99 23.59 -11.76
N ALA A 33 -35.24 22.45 -11.10
CA ALA A 33 -34.22 21.44 -10.87
C ALA A 33 -33.84 20.73 -12.18
N PHE A 34 -32.55 20.43 -12.37
CA PHE A 34 -32.08 19.59 -13.46
C PHE A 34 -31.03 18.60 -12.96
N SER A 35 -30.89 17.48 -13.68
CA SER A 35 -29.79 16.56 -13.47
C SER A 35 -29.36 15.91 -14.77
N ALA A 36 -28.05 15.75 -14.92
CA ALA A 36 -27.43 15.09 -16.05
C ALA A 36 -26.59 13.90 -15.60
N THR A 37 -26.71 12.80 -16.34
CA THR A 37 -25.83 11.65 -16.19
C THR A 37 -24.60 11.85 -17.05
N VAL A 38 -23.42 11.72 -16.44
CA VAL A 38 -22.14 11.70 -17.16
C VAL A 38 -21.69 10.24 -17.22
N THR A 39 -21.53 9.70 -18.42
CA THR A 39 -21.21 8.29 -18.64
C THR A 39 -19.73 8.00 -18.42
N PRO A 40 -19.35 6.74 -18.16
CA PRO A 40 -17.95 6.34 -18.11
C PRO A 40 -17.14 6.71 -19.35
N ASP A 41 -17.74 6.67 -20.54
CA ASP A 41 -17.07 7.07 -21.79
C ASP A 41 -16.66 8.55 -21.79
N ILE A 42 -17.46 9.43 -21.18
CA ILE A 42 -17.08 10.84 -21.01
C ILE A 42 -16.01 10.96 -19.92
N LEU A 43 -16.22 10.31 -18.77
CA LEU A 43 -15.29 10.39 -17.63
C LEU A 43 -13.89 9.86 -17.97
N GLY A 44 -13.81 8.80 -18.78
CA GLY A 44 -12.55 8.22 -19.23
C GLY A 44 -11.76 9.07 -20.22
N THR A 45 -12.35 10.15 -20.76
CA THR A 45 -11.66 11.09 -21.66
C THR A 45 -11.07 12.29 -20.93
N LEU A 46 -11.33 12.43 -19.63
CA LEU A 46 -10.88 13.58 -18.86
C LEU A 46 -9.37 13.51 -18.61
N ALA A 47 -8.68 14.62 -18.86
CA ALA A 47 -7.28 14.75 -18.51
C ALA A 47 -7.11 14.90 -17.00
N GLN A 48 -5.97 14.45 -16.49
CA GLN A 48 -5.57 14.63 -15.10
C GLN A 48 -5.41 16.12 -14.75
N GLY A 49 -5.67 16.47 -13.50
CA GLY A 49 -5.50 17.82 -12.96
C GLY A 49 -6.81 18.61 -12.89
N ASN A 50 -6.71 19.94 -12.89
CA ASN A 50 -7.87 20.80 -12.68
C ASN A 50 -8.78 20.79 -13.91
N LEU A 51 -10.07 20.56 -13.68
CA LEU A 51 -11.13 20.62 -14.68
C LEU A 51 -12.19 21.64 -14.25
N THR A 52 -12.62 22.47 -15.19
CA THR A 52 -13.79 23.34 -15.01
C THR A 52 -14.97 22.75 -15.77
N VAL A 53 -16.07 22.51 -15.06
CA VAL A 53 -17.34 22.09 -15.65
C VAL A 53 -18.22 23.32 -15.82
N GLY A 54 -18.60 23.60 -17.07
CA GLY A 54 -19.51 24.70 -17.41
C GLY A 54 -20.96 24.24 -17.48
N ALA A 55 -21.90 25.12 -17.16
CA ALA A 55 -23.33 24.92 -17.37
C ALA A 55 -23.91 26.17 -18.04
N SER A 56 -24.76 26.00 -19.04
CA SER A 56 -25.48 27.09 -19.69
C SER A 56 -26.92 26.70 -20.03
N VAL A 57 -27.78 27.70 -20.11
CA VAL A 57 -29.17 27.57 -20.54
C VAL A 57 -29.54 28.77 -21.40
N THR A 58 -30.46 28.55 -22.33
CA THR A 58 -31.10 29.60 -23.13
C THR A 58 -32.61 29.48 -22.96
N ASP A 59 -33.28 30.58 -22.62
CA ASP A 59 -34.75 30.60 -22.54
C ASP A 59 -35.39 30.73 -23.94
N ALA A 60 -36.72 30.65 -23.99
CA ALA A 60 -37.46 30.75 -25.24
C ALA A 60 -37.41 32.14 -25.90
N ALA A 61 -37.06 33.18 -25.15
CA ALA A 61 -36.88 34.54 -25.66
C ALA A 61 -35.45 34.80 -26.16
N GLY A 62 -34.55 33.83 -26.01
CA GLY A 62 -33.15 33.92 -26.43
C GLY A 62 -32.19 34.47 -25.37
N ASN A 63 -32.65 34.69 -24.13
CA ASN A 63 -31.75 35.10 -23.04
C ASN A 63 -30.90 33.91 -22.57
N THR A 64 -29.62 34.15 -22.30
CA THR A 64 -28.69 33.10 -21.85
C THR A 64 -28.21 33.33 -20.43
N ALA A 65 -28.05 32.26 -19.67
CA ALA A 65 -27.35 32.26 -18.39
C ALA A 65 -26.31 31.14 -18.34
N SER A 66 -25.20 31.36 -17.64
CA SER A 66 -24.14 30.38 -17.48
C SER A 66 -23.46 30.45 -16.12
N THR A 67 -22.94 29.31 -15.66
CA THR A 67 -22.10 29.20 -14.47
C THR A 67 -21.07 28.10 -14.65
N SER A 68 -20.12 27.97 -13.73
CA SER A 68 -19.11 26.92 -13.76
C SER A 68 -18.67 26.50 -12.36
N ALA A 69 -18.23 25.25 -12.23
CA ALA A 69 -17.60 24.72 -11.02
C ALA A 69 -16.26 24.05 -11.35
N GLY A 70 -15.27 24.23 -10.47
CA GLY A 70 -13.97 23.58 -10.59
C GLY A 70 -13.91 22.25 -9.83
N ILE A 71 -13.24 21.26 -10.41
CA ILE A 71 -12.88 19.99 -9.78
C ILE A 71 -11.41 19.66 -10.10
N ARG A 72 -10.84 18.66 -9.42
CA ARG A 72 -9.56 18.04 -9.80
C ARG A 72 -9.83 16.58 -10.19
N VAL A 73 -9.38 16.20 -11.37
CA VAL A 73 -9.41 14.82 -11.87
C VAL A 73 -8.12 14.14 -11.44
N ASP A 74 -8.25 13.12 -10.60
CA ASP A 74 -7.12 12.31 -10.19
C ASP A 74 -7.47 10.83 -10.15
N THR A 75 -7.11 10.13 -11.22
CA THR A 75 -7.44 8.71 -11.43
C THR A 75 -6.20 7.83 -11.54
N LEU A 76 -5.00 8.39 -11.32
CA LEU A 76 -3.76 7.63 -11.43
C LEU A 76 -3.54 6.79 -10.17
N LEU A 77 -3.31 5.50 -10.37
CA LEU A 77 -3.00 4.62 -9.25
C LEU A 77 -1.59 4.90 -8.71
N PRO A 78 -1.41 4.90 -7.38
CA PRO A 78 -0.08 4.96 -6.79
C PRO A 78 0.73 3.68 -7.13
N THR A 79 2.04 3.81 -7.32
CA THR A 79 2.95 2.69 -7.61
C THR A 79 3.84 2.38 -6.42
N ILE A 80 3.79 1.16 -5.91
CA ILE A 80 4.52 0.78 -4.68
C ILE A 80 5.84 0.10 -5.05
N THR A 81 6.95 0.65 -4.58
CA THR A 81 8.27 -0.02 -4.58
C THR A 81 8.71 -0.22 -3.14
N VAL A 82 9.03 -1.45 -2.76
CA VAL A 82 9.46 -1.80 -1.40
C VAL A 82 10.94 -2.15 -1.42
N ASN A 83 11.70 -1.63 -0.46
CA ASN A 83 13.11 -2.01 -0.30
C ASN A 83 13.20 -3.49 0.15
N PRO A 84 14.33 -4.18 -0.08
CA PRO A 84 14.55 -5.50 0.50
C PRO A 84 14.27 -5.49 2.00
N LEU A 85 13.43 -6.42 2.46
CA LEU A 85 13.11 -6.53 3.87
C LEU A 85 14.37 -6.89 4.65
N PHE A 86 14.62 -6.21 5.77
CA PHE A 86 15.79 -6.45 6.61
C PHE A 86 17.15 -6.28 5.87
N GLY A 87 17.15 -5.63 4.71
CA GLY A 87 18.35 -5.39 3.88
C GLY A 87 18.73 -6.55 2.97
N ASP A 88 18.66 -7.79 3.45
CA ASP A 88 19.07 -9.00 2.72
C ASP A 88 17.92 -10.02 2.51
N GLY A 89 16.72 -9.71 2.98
CA GLY A 89 15.56 -10.61 2.94
C GLY A 89 15.55 -11.67 4.05
N LEU A 90 16.44 -11.58 5.05
CA LEU A 90 16.54 -12.51 6.16
C LEU A 90 16.28 -11.78 7.49
N LEU A 91 15.49 -12.40 8.37
CA LEU A 91 15.37 -11.97 9.76
C LEU A 91 16.10 -12.97 10.64
N ASN A 92 17.28 -12.58 11.12
CA ASN A 92 18.07 -13.37 12.06
C ASN A 92 17.93 -12.82 13.50
N VAL A 93 18.54 -13.50 14.48
CA VAL A 93 18.46 -13.11 15.90
C VAL A 93 19.09 -11.74 16.17
N ALA A 94 20.18 -11.38 15.50
CA ALA A 94 20.77 -10.05 15.71
C ALA A 94 19.82 -8.95 15.21
N ASP A 95 19.17 -9.19 14.07
CA ASP A 95 18.19 -8.26 13.51
C ASP A 95 16.96 -8.13 14.39
N SER A 96 16.48 -9.22 14.98
CA SER A 96 15.28 -9.23 15.84
C SER A 96 15.47 -8.55 17.19
N LEU A 97 16.72 -8.34 17.62
CA LEU A 97 17.06 -7.67 18.88
C LEU A 97 17.15 -6.14 18.76
N VAL A 98 17.13 -5.60 17.54
CA VAL A 98 17.14 -4.16 17.28
C VAL A 98 15.93 -3.75 16.45
N THR A 99 15.59 -2.46 16.49
CA THR A 99 14.49 -1.94 15.68
C THR A 99 14.83 -2.09 14.19
N GLN A 100 13.96 -2.76 13.46
CA GLN A 100 14.06 -2.88 12.00
C GLN A 100 13.13 -1.86 11.33
N VAL A 101 13.40 -1.53 10.07
CA VAL A 101 12.57 -0.60 9.29
C VAL A 101 12.13 -1.27 7.99
N ILE A 102 10.83 -1.26 7.75
CA ILE A 102 10.26 -1.51 6.43
C ILE A 102 10.04 -0.17 5.75
N GLY A 103 10.60 0.00 4.56
CA GLY A 103 10.45 1.24 3.82
C GLY A 103 10.49 1.03 2.31
N GLY A 104 10.22 2.11 1.60
CA GLY A 104 10.14 2.12 0.15
C GLY A 104 9.64 3.46 -0.36
N VAL A 105 9.25 3.47 -1.64
CA VAL A 105 8.78 4.66 -2.34
C VAL A 105 7.41 4.37 -2.95
N ILE A 106 6.47 5.28 -2.77
CA ILE A 106 5.19 5.26 -3.47
C ILE A 106 5.23 6.33 -4.57
N GLY A 107 5.35 5.89 -5.82
CA GLY A 107 5.28 6.78 -6.98
C GLY A 107 3.86 7.30 -7.20
N GLY A 108 3.76 8.57 -7.60
CA GLY A 108 2.47 9.24 -7.84
C GLY A 108 1.67 9.59 -6.58
N ALA A 109 2.13 9.18 -5.40
CA ALA A 109 1.49 9.54 -4.14
C ALA A 109 1.91 10.93 -3.67
N GLU A 110 0.92 11.71 -3.26
CA GLU A 110 1.13 13.01 -2.62
C GLU A 110 1.65 12.82 -1.18
N ALA A 111 2.31 13.82 -0.62
CA ALA A 111 2.71 13.82 0.79
C ALA A 111 1.49 13.60 1.69
N GLY A 112 1.62 12.71 2.68
CA GLY A 112 0.50 12.39 3.57
C GLY A 112 -0.43 11.28 3.07
N SER A 113 -0.15 10.66 1.91
CA SER A 113 -0.88 9.46 1.46
C SER A 113 -0.75 8.35 2.50
N ARG A 114 -1.87 7.69 2.82
CA ARG A 114 -1.95 6.73 3.92
C ARG A 114 -1.39 5.38 3.49
N VAL A 115 -0.39 4.89 4.21
CA VAL A 115 0.24 3.58 3.97
C VAL A 115 -0.05 2.64 5.13
N VAL A 116 -0.48 1.42 4.83
CA VAL A 116 -0.68 0.34 5.81
C VAL A 116 0.28 -0.79 5.50
N VAL A 117 1.08 -1.17 6.50
CA VAL A 117 2.03 -2.29 6.44
C VAL A 117 1.55 -3.39 7.37
N SER A 118 1.30 -4.57 6.82
CA SER A 118 0.83 -5.75 7.55
C SER A 118 1.97 -6.74 7.72
N VAL A 119 2.38 -7.01 8.97
CA VAL A 119 3.46 -7.93 9.32
C VAL A 119 2.92 -8.99 10.27
N GLY A 120 2.79 -10.23 9.81
CA GLY A 120 2.12 -11.28 10.58
C GLY A 120 0.67 -10.87 10.90
N SER A 121 0.31 -10.84 12.19
CA SER A 121 -1.02 -10.42 12.66
C SER A 121 -1.14 -8.92 12.94
N GLN A 122 -0.07 -8.14 12.74
CA GLN A 122 0.00 -6.72 13.13
C GLN A 122 -0.21 -5.83 11.91
N GLN A 123 -0.93 -4.72 12.09
CA GLN A 123 -1.05 -3.65 11.10
C GLN A 123 -0.41 -2.38 11.64
N LEU A 124 0.54 -1.84 10.89
CA LEU A 124 1.22 -0.58 11.18
C LEU A 124 0.79 0.44 10.13
N VAL A 125 0.52 1.67 10.57
CA VAL A 125 0.08 2.75 9.69
C VAL A 125 1.13 3.84 9.68
N THR A 126 1.48 4.31 8.49
CA THR A 126 2.37 5.45 8.26
C THR A 126 1.82 6.31 7.13
N ALA A 127 2.56 7.35 6.77
CA ALA A 127 2.25 8.18 5.62
C ALA A 127 3.49 8.40 4.76
N THR A 128 3.27 8.77 3.50
CA THR A 128 4.34 9.19 2.59
C THR A 128 4.88 10.57 2.98
N ASP A 129 6.20 10.76 2.86
CA ASP A 129 6.84 12.07 2.95
C ASP A 129 6.65 12.88 1.64
N ALA A 130 7.27 14.07 1.57
CA ALA A 130 7.19 14.95 0.39
C ALA A 130 7.82 14.37 -0.89
N ASN A 131 8.66 13.35 -0.76
CA ASN A 131 9.29 12.64 -1.87
C ASN A 131 8.60 11.30 -2.18
N GLY A 132 7.49 10.99 -1.50
CA GLY A 132 6.77 9.72 -1.65
C GLY A 132 7.41 8.56 -0.86
N ASN A 133 8.44 8.79 -0.04
CA ASN A 133 9.02 7.73 0.77
C ASN A 133 8.09 7.39 1.93
N PHE A 134 8.04 6.11 2.31
CA PHE A 134 7.40 5.68 3.54
C PHE A 134 8.37 4.83 4.36
N ASN A 135 8.19 4.86 5.67
CA ASN A 135 8.91 4.01 6.61
C ASN A 135 8.02 3.62 7.78
N VAL A 136 8.20 2.39 8.24
CA VAL A 136 7.55 1.81 9.42
C VAL A 136 8.61 1.10 10.24
N SER A 137 8.72 1.47 11.51
CA SER A 137 9.60 0.81 12.46
C SER A 137 8.93 -0.42 13.07
N LEU A 138 9.65 -1.53 13.07
CA LEU A 138 9.28 -2.77 13.74
C LEU A 138 10.08 -2.90 15.02
N THR A 139 9.40 -2.97 16.16
CA THR A 139 10.06 -3.09 17.46
C THR A 139 10.62 -4.50 17.66
N PRO A 140 11.67 -4.67 18.49
CA PRO A 140 12.17 -5.99 18.86
C PRO A 140 11.08 -6.92 19.41
N ALA A 141 10.15 -6.38 20.22
CA ALA A 141 9.03 -7.15 20.75
C ALA A 141 8.11 -7.71 19.65
N LEU A 142 7.87 -6.94 18.58
CA LEU A 142 7.08 -7.40 17.44
C LEU A 142 7.85 -8.43 16.62
N LEU A 143 9.14 -8.21 16.37
CA LEU A 143 10.00 -9.12 15.59
C LEU A 143 10.16 -10.48 16.28
N GLN A 144 10.36 -10.50 17.59
CA GLN A 144 10.44 -11.72 18.39
C GLN A 144 9.13 -12.52 18.43
N GLY A 145 8.00 -11.92 18.03
CA GLY A 145 6.72 -12.61 17.89
C GLY A 145 6.51 -13.30 16.54
N ILE A 146 7.44 -13.13 15.58
CA ILE A 146 7.32 -13.69 14.22
C ILE A 146 7.89 -15.10 14.19
N ALA A 147 7.07 -16.08 13.82
CA ALA A 147 7.51 -17.47 13.69
C ALA A 147 8.57 -17.65 12.58
N ASP A 148 9.40 -18.68 12.73
CA ASP A 148 10.36 -19.08 11.69
C ASP A 148 9.66 -19.52 10.40
N GLY A 149 10.37 -19.39 9.28
CA GLY A 149 9.89 -19.70 7.93
C GLY A 149 9.60 -18.44 7.09
N ASN A 150 8.79 -18.60 6.05
CA ASN A 150 8.50 -17.51 5.13
C ASN A 150 7.61 -16.44 5.77
N LEU A 151 8.11 -15.21 5.84
CA LEU A 151 7.35 -14.02 6.19
C LEU A 151 6.87 -13.33 4.91
N THR A 152 5.57 -13.06 4.84
CA THR A 152 4.98 -12.18 3.83
C THR A 152 4.50 -10.90 4.49
N VAL A 153 4.99 -9.76 4.01
CA VAL A 153 4.56 -8.42 4.43
C VAL A 153 3.63 -7.86 3.37
N GLY A 154 2.42 -7.45 3.76
CA GLY A 154 1.49 -6.73 2.91
C GLY A 154 1.70 -5.22 3.01
N ILE A 155 1.69 -4.50 1.90
CA ILE A 155 1.76 -3.04 1.85
C ILE A 155 0.58 -2.55 1.02
N SER A 156 -0.21 -1.65 1.56
CA SER A 156 -1.25 -0.94 0.81
C SER A 156 -1.13 0.56 1.00
N VAL A 157 -1.52 1.31 -0.02
CA VAL A 157 -1.52 2.77 0.00
C VAL A 157 -2.84 3.32 -0.52
N THR A 158 -3.26 4.45 0.04
CA THR A 158 -4.39 5.26 -0.39
C THR A 158 -3.93 6.71 -0.52
N ASP A 159 -4.05 7.29 -1.72
CA ASP A 159 -3.71 8.69 -1.95
C ASP A 159 -4.82 9.64 -1.44
N SER A 160 -4.63 10.95 -1.62
CA SER A 160 -5.58 11.98 -1.20
C SER A 160 -6.90 11.97 -1.99
N ALA A 161 -6.87 11.44 -3.23
CA ALA A 161 -8.02 11.30 -4.11
C ALA A 161 -8.81 9.99 -3.84
N GLY A 162 -8.27 9.09 -3.02
CA GLY A 162 -8.86 7.81 -2.68
C GLY A 162 -8.46 6.67 -3.62
N ASN A 163 -7.51 6.88 -4.54
CA ASN A 163 -6.97 5.80 -5.35
C ASN A 163 -6.12 4.88 -4.48
N THR A 164 -6.23 3.57 -4.70
CA THR A 164 -5.56 2.57 -3.88
C THR A 164 -4.75 1.59 -4.70
N ASN A 165 -3.64 1.13 -4.13
CA ASN A 165 -2.88 0.01 -4.65
C ASN A 165 -2.31 -0.81 -3.49
N SER A 166 -1.92 -2.04 -3.76
CA SER A 166 -1.31 -2.94 -2.78
C SER A 166 -0.30 -3.88 -3.42
N THR A 167 0.70 -4.27 -2.63
CA THR A 167 1.71 -5.25 -3.02
C THR A 167 2.17 -6.05 -1.79
N THR A 168 3.00 -7.06 -2.01
CA THR A 168 3.60 -7.87 -0.95
C THR A 168 5.11 -7.98 -1.12
N ALA A 169 5.83 -8.05 -0.02
CA ALA A 169 7.26 -8.34 0.03
C ALA A 169 7.53 -9.57 0.91
N GLY A 170 8.54 -10.37 0.56
CA GLY A 170 8.88 -11.61 1.26
C GLY A 170 10.21 -11.52 2.00
N ALA A 171 10.32 -12.27 3.10
CA ALA A 171 11.56 -12.53 3.82
C ALA A 171 11.56 -13.96 4.40
N LEU A 172 12.72 -14.46 4.80
CA LEU A 172 12.86 -15.72 5.55
C LEU A 172 13.26 -15.43 7.00
N VAL A 173 12.54 -16.02 7.94
CA VAL A 173 12.73 -15.83 9.39
C VAL A 173 13.40 -17.06 9.98
N GLY A 174 14.46 -16.86 10.76
CA GLY A 174 15.19 -17.93 11.44
C GLY A 174 15.71 -17.48 12.79
N ILE A 175 14.80 -17.19 13.73
CA ILE A 175 15.13 -16.60 15.03
C ILE A 175 14.86 -17.53 16.21
N HIS A 176 14.09 -18.61 16.03
CA HIS A 176 13.72 -19.54 17.09
C HIS A 176 14.50 -20.86 17.04
N ASN A 177 14.62 -21.47 15.86
CA ASN A 177 15.26 -22.78 15.67
C ASN A 177 16.76 -22.63 15.40
N LEU A 178 17.51 -22.23 16.43
CA LEU A 178 18.93 -21.96 16.32
C LEU A 178 19.76 -23.26 16.18
N PRO A 179 20.87 -23.22 15.41
CA PRO A 179 21.80 -24.34 15.33
C PRO A 179 22.33 -24.75 16.72
N LYS A 180 22.32 -26.05 17.01
CA LYS A 180 22.88 -26.61 18.23
C LYS A 180 23.87 -27.72 17.90
N VAL A 181 25.08 -27.60 18.45
CA VAL A 181 26.12 -28.63 18.36
C VAL A 181 26.21 -29.35 19.69
N THR A 182 26.24 -30.68 19.66
CA THR A 182 26.46 -31.51 20.84
C THR A 182 27.57 -32.53 20.57
N LEU A 183 28.46 -32.70 21.54
CA LEU A 183 29.48 -33.74 21.49
C LEU A 183 28.96 -35.00 22.19
N SER A 184 29.30 -36.15 21.63
CA SER A 184 29.24 -37.41 22.36
C SER A 184 30.23 -37.36 23.54
N PRO A 185 30.01 -38.12 24.62
CA PRO A 185 30.99 -38.25 25.70
C PRO A 185 32.39 -38.55 25.14
N LEU A 186 33.38 -37.75 25.52
CA LEU A 186 34.75 -37.95 25.06
C LEU A 186 35.24 -39.30 25.57
N PHE A 187 35.87 -40.09 24.71
CA PHE A 187 36.42 -41.40 25.06
C PHE A 187 35.36 -42.40 25.60
N GLY A 188 34.07 -42.13 25.37
CA GLY A 188 32.96 -42.99 25.77
C GLY A 188 32.48 -42.78 27.21
N ASP A 189 33.39 -42.61 28.16
CA ASP A 189 33.08 -42.42 29.59
C ASP A 189 33.42 -41.01 30.11
N GLY A 190 33.98 -40.13 29.27
CA GLY A 190 34.40 -38.78 29.64
C GLY A 190 35.79 -38.71 30.27
N VAL A 191 36.53 -39.82 30.36
CA VAL A 191 37.86 -39.91 30.98
C VAL A 191 38.87 -40.39 29.96
N LEU A 192 40.06 -39.78 29.93
CA LEU A 192 41.19 -40.31 29.16
C LEU A 192 42.11 -41.10 30.10
N ASN A 193 42.09 -42.42 29.99
CA ASN A 193 43.03 -43.28 30.70
C ASN A 193 44.32 -43.53 29.88
N LEU A 194 45.31 -44.16 30.52
CA LEU A 194 46.61 -44.42 29.89
C LEU A 194 46.48 -45.33 28.65
N ALA A 195 45.57 -46.31 28.66
CA ALA A 195 45.39 -47.22 27.53
C ALA A 195 44.77 -46.49 26.32
N GLU A 196 43.79 -45.61 26.56
CA GLU A 196 43.16 -44.79 25.52
C GLU A 196 44.13 -43.75 24.95
N SER A 197 45.03 -43.19 25.76
CA SER A 197 46.05 -42.21 25.32
C SER A 197 47.04 -42.76 24.29
N LEU A 198 47.19 -44.09 24.22
CA LEU A 198 48.15 -44.75 23.34
C LEU A 198 47.55 -45.20 22.00
N VAL A 199 46.26 -44.98 21.75
CA VAL A 199 45.57 -45.34 20.50
C VAL A 199 44.76 -44.16 19.97
N THR A 200 44.49 -44.14 18.65
CA THR A 200 43.73 -43.06 18.01
C THR A 200 42.31 -42.97 18.59
N GLN A 201 41.98 -41.79 19.12
CA GLN A 201 40.65 -41.49 19.62
C GLN A 201 39.81 -40.77 18.55
N THR A 202 38.51 -41.02 18.54
CA THR A 202 37.55 -40.33 17.66
C THR A 202 36.63 -39.46 18.51
N ILE A 203 36.52 -38.19 18.17
CA ILE A 203 35.55 -37.26 18.79
C ILE A 203 34.37 -37.15 17.83
N SER A 204 33.20 -37.59 18.28
CA SER A 204 31.95 -37.51 17.52
C SER A 204 30.93 -36.60 18.18
N GLY A 205 29.90 -36.25 17.43
CA GLY A 205 28.79 -35.44 17.91
C GLY A 205 27.65 -35.44 16.91
N THR A 206 26.58 -34.73 17.25
CA THR A 206 25.45 -34.48 16.34
C THR A 206 25.17 -32.97 16.26
N GLY A 207 24.74 -32.53 15.09
CA GLY A 207 24.21 -31.19 14.86
C GLY A 207 22.72 -31.28 14.51
N LEU A 208 21.88 -30.48 15.17
CA LEU A 208 20.51 -30.25 14.73
C LEU A 208 20.52 -29.06 13.77
N ARG A 209 19.99 -29.26 12.55
CA ARG A 209 19.80 -28.17 11.58
C ARG A 209 18.67 -27.26 12.08
N ALA A 210 18.84 -25.95 11.88
CA ALA A 210 17.72 -25.02 11.87
C ALA A 210 16.75 -25.48 10.76
N GLY A 211 15.47 -25.68 11.08
CA GLY A 211 14.48 -26.08 10.09
C GLY A 211 14.27 -24.95 9.09
N CYS A 212 14.73 -25.13 7.86
CA CYS A 212 14.27 -24.32 6.73
C CYS A 212 12.92 -24.91 6.31
N GLY A 213 11.82 -24.27 6.70
CA GLY A 213 10.50 -24.46 6.08
C GLY A 213 10.42 -23.65 4.79
#